data_AF-A0A2E6REK2-F1
#
_entry.id   AF-A0A2E6REK2-F1
#
_cell.length_a   1.000
_cell.length_b   1.000
_cell.length_c   1.000
_cell.angle_alpha   90.00
_cell.angle_beta   90.00
_cell.angle_gamma   90.00
#
_symmetry.space_group_name_H-M   'P 1'
#
loop_
_entity.id
_entity.type
_entity.pdbx_description
1 polymer ?
#
loop_
_entity_poly.entity_id
_entity_poly.type
_entity_poly.pdbx_seq_one_letter_code
_entity_poly.pdbx_strand_id
1 'polypeptide(L)'
;MSTSANALNRPNPLLQTVARADFQTHAPLDRDSGSSGMQDASAPGFRMVCQAICRVAGHGGPAWVEMLVRGTGKAASLSPMDIVRRGYDHSGLDFDLKVLDAALAAAAALHPETRIGVNIRPCSLNEPGFIRALHAMLVRRRIAPGRLVLELVEFHGPVRLEMARHALRRLRRMQVMIALDDFGPGHPNLDVLAEGLVDFVKLDRSLVRALDESPRQSGVLQGIVALAAGTGTTLVAEGIETPAQLDALRRLGIEWMQGFLFGRPDALTRRPSTGGDASDSRPRTAGSAAFGKPQPPLTAKECKA
;
A
#
# COMPACT_ATOMS: atom_id res chain seq x y z
N MET A 1 -43.13 20.25 19.45
CA MET A 1 -41.83 20.44 20.11
C MET A 1 -40.95 19.25 19.75
N SER A 2 -40.10 19.39 18.72
CA SER A 2 -39.21 18.34 18.25
C SER A 2 -37.82 18.93 18.08
N THR A 3 -36.91 18.57 18.98
CA THR A 3 -35.48 18.92 18.90
C THR A 3 -34.68 17.76 19.48
N SER A 4 -34.23 16.83 18.64
CA SER A 4 -32.91 16.18 18.76
C SER A 4 -32.70 15.16 17.64
N ALA A 5 -32.21 15.61 16.48
CA ALA A 5 -31.75 14.74 15.40
C ALA A 5 -30.52 15.31 14.67
N ASN A 6 -29.75 16.19 15.31
CA ASN A 6 -28.66 16.93 14.63
C ASN A 6 -27.25 16.70 15.25
N ALA A 7 -27.07 15.62 15.99
CA ALA A 7 -25.76 15.26 16.57
C ALA A 7 -24.90 14.34 15.65
N LEU A 8 -25.47 13.77 14.58
CA LEU A 8 -24.80 12.84 13.66
C LEU A 8 -24.02 13.49 12.52
N ASN A 9 -24.05 14.82 12.40
CA ASN A 9 -23.42 15.55 11.28
C ASN A 9 -22.23 16.44 11.72
N ARG A 10 -21.66 16.19 12.90
CA ARG A 10 -20.40 16.83 13.29
C ARG A 10 -19.23 15.99 12.75
N PRO A 11 -18.32 16.55 11.94
CA PRO A 11 -17.13 15.83 11.49
C PRO A 11 -16.34 15.35 12.72
N ASN A 12 -16.05 14.04 12.79
CA ASN A 12 -15.31 13.46 13.90
C ASN A 12 -13.88 14.07 13.92
N PRO A 13 -13.50 14.83 14.95
CA PRO A 13 -12.20 15.49 15.01
C PRO A 13 -11.02 14.51 15.09
N LEU A 14 -11.28 13.21 15.28
CA LEU A 14 -10.29 12.13 15.25
C LEU A 14 -10.05 11.54 13.85
N LEU A 15 -10.90 11.87 12.86
CA LEU A 15 -10.60 11.61 11.44
C LEU A 15 -9.61 12.67 10.95
N GLN A 16 -8.38 12.62 11.47
CA GLN A 16 -7.24 13.27 10.84
C GLN A 16 -6.87 12.49 9.59
N THR A 17 -7.71 12.77 8.61
CA THR A 17 -7.72 12.24 7.30
C THR A 17 -6.42 12.64 6.61
N VAL A 18 -5.64 11.65 6.19
CA VAL A 18 -4.95 11.75 4.90
C VAL A 18 -5.96 12.20 3.82
N ALA A 19 -7.25 11.87 3.99
CA ALA A 19 -8.39 12.26 3.14
C ALA A 19 -8.82 13.75 3.12
N ARG A 20 -7.98 14.71 3.53
CA ARG A 20 -8.19 16.13 3.13
C ARG A 20 -7.00 16.76 2.43
N ALA A 21 -5.87 16.06 2.31
CA ALA A 21 -4.71 16.64 1.66
C ALA A 21 -4.78 16.55 0.12
N ASP A 22 -5.52 15.63 -0.52
CA ASP A 22 -5.35 15.43 -1.98
C ASP A 22 -6.56 15.05 -2.84
N PHE A 23 -7.81 14.90 -2.36
CA PHE A 23 -8.88 14.32 -3.20
C PHE A 23 -10.25 15.02 -3.13
N GLN A 24 -10.87 15.17 -4.30
CA GLN A 24 -12.32 15.32 -4.47
C GLN A 24 -12.86 14.01 -5.04
N THR A 25 -13.78 13.37 -4.32
CA THR A 25 -14.58 12.26 -4.84
C THR A 25 -15.62 12.83 -5.80
N HIS A 26 -15.62 12.39 -7.06
CA HIS A 26 -16.77 12.61 -7.94
C HIS A 26 -17.59 11.34 -8.04
N ALA A 27 -18.91 11.51 -8.11
CA ALA A 27 -19.86 10.43 -8.37
C ALA A 27 -19.48 9.71 -9.68
N PRO A 28 -19.71 8.39 -9.78
CA PRO A 28 -19.39 7.63 -10.98
C PRO A 28 -20.22 8.15 -12.15
N LEU A 29 -19.56 8.47 -13.27
CA LEU A 29 -20.22 8.70 -14.54
C LEU A 29 -20.76 7.37 -15.07
N ASP A 30 -21.98 7.45 -15.59
CA ASP A 30 -22.85 6.35 -15.96
C ASP A 30 -22.32 5.44 -17.07
N ARG A 31 -22.95 4.26 -17.08
CA ARG A 31 -22.77 3.09 -17.93
C ARG A 31 -22.72 3.43 -19.42
N ASP A 32 -21.93 2.65 -20.16
CA ASP A 32 -22.22 2.36 -21.55
C ASP A 32 -22.21 0.86 -21.84
N SER A 33 -23.22 0.46 -22.60
CA SER A 33 -23.58 -0.91 -22.99
C SER A 33 -22.76 -1.40 -24.17
N GLY A 34 -22.42 -2.69 -24.22
CA GLY A 34 -22.17 -3.35 -25.51
C GLY A 34 -21.23 -4.55 -25.56
N SER A 35 -21.84 -5.70 -25.83
CA SER A 35 -21.34 -6.86 -26.59
C SER A 35 -20.29 -7.80 -25.97
N SER A 36 -20.77 -9.01 -25.71
CA SER A 36 -20.01 -10.25 -25.60
C SER A 36 -19.38 -10.61 -26.95
N GLY A 37 -18.06 -10.83 -26.98
CA GLY A 37 -17.38 -11.35 -28.16
C GLY A 37 -15.93 -11.72 -27.89
N MET A 38 -15.60 -12.99 -28.15
CA MET A 38 -14.30 -13.64 -28.41
C MET A 38 -13.06 -13.12 -27.63
N GLN A 39 -12.46 -14.01 -26.84
CA GLN A 39 -11.23 -13.78 -26.07
C GLN A 39 -10.05 -13.52 -27.00
N ASP A 40 -9.60 -12.26 -27.04
CA ASP A 40 -8.35 -11.84 -27.66
C ASP A 40 -7.18 -12.28 -26.75
N ALA A 41 -6.17 -12.94 -27.33
CA ALA A 41 -5.05 -13.58 -26.63
C ALA A 41 -3.94 -12.60 -26.18
N SER A 42 -4.30 -11.33 -25.97
CA SER A 42 -3.39 -10.27 -25.51
C SER A 42 -3.60 -9.96 -24.03
N ALA A 43 -2.53 -9.51 -23.34
CA ALA A 43 -2.62 -9.08 -21.94
C ALA A 43 -3.75 -8.03 -21.77
N PRO A 44 -4.54 -8.10 -20.68
CA PRO A 44 -5.63 -7.16 -20.47
C PRO A 44 -5.08 -5.74 -20.33
N GLY A 45 -5.68 -4.79 -21.06
CA GLY A 45 -5.43 -3.37 -20.85
C GLY A 45 -5.84 -2.95 -19.44
N PHE A 46 -5.03 -2.13 -18.78
CA PHE A 46 -5.31 -1.62 -17.44
C PHE A 46 -4.94 -0.14 -17.28
N ARG A 47 -5.47 0.47 -16.22
CA ARG A 47 -5.11 1.78 -15.67
C ARG A 47 -4.89 1.67 -14.17
N MET A 48 -4.17 2.63 -13.60
CA MET A 48 -3.97 2.73 -12.15
C MET A 48 -5.06 3.60 -11.51
N VAL A 49 -5.61 3.11 -10.41
CA VAL A 49 -6.36 3.89 -9.42
C VAL A 49 -5.62 3.76 -8.09
N CYS A 50 -5.94 4.57 -7.09
CA CYS A 50 -5.32 4.49 -5.78
C CYS A 50 -6.36 4.44 -4.66
N GLN A 51 -5.98 3.83 -3.54
CA GLN A 51 -6.74 3.92 -2.28
C GLN A 51 -5.81 4.36 -1.15
N ALA A 52 -6.31 5.21 -0.26
CA ALA A 52 -5.53 5.73 0.85
C ALA A 52 -5.40 4.70 1.99
N ILE A 53 -4.19 4.60 2.55
CA ILE A 53 -3.90 3.92 3.81
C ILE A 53 -3.66 5.01 4.86
N CYS A 54 -4.58 5.10 5.81
CA CYS A 54 -4.69 6.20 6.75
C CYS A 54 -4.06 5.84 8.10
N ARG A 55 -3.24 6.74 8.63
CA ARG A 55 -2.78 6.67 10.02
C ARG A 55 -3.84 7.29 10.92
N VAL A 56 -4.38 6.53 11.88
CA VAL A 56 -5.46 6.98 12.77
C VAL A 56 -4.99 7.44 14.15
N ALA A 57 -3.72 7.23 14.48
CA ALA A 57 -3.10 7.64 15.74
C ALA A 57 -1.87 8.52 15.51
N GLY A 58 -1.78 9.64 16.23
CA GLY A 58 -0.67 10.60 16.16
C GLY A 58 -0.84 11.70 15.10
N HIS A 59 -0.08 12.79 15.27
CA HIS A 59 0.05 13.85 14.28
C HIS A 59 1.33 13.62 13.46
N GLY A 60 1.21 13.61 12.13
CA GLY A 60 2.34 13.54 11.22
C GLY A 60 2.75 12.13 10.76
N GLY A 61 3.56 12.11 9.70
CA GLY A 61 3.97 10.92 8.95
C GLY A 61 3.64 11.08 7.45
N PRO A 62 4.34 10.36 6.56
CA PRO A 62 4.05 10.42 5.14
C PRO A 62 2.66 9.86 4.86
N ALA A 63 1.92 10.49 3.95
CA ALA A 63 0.73 9.88 3.38
C ALA A 63 1.10 8.55 2.72
N TRP A 64 0.17 7.60 2.66
CA TRP A 64 0.38 6.32 2.00
C TRP A 64 -0.82 5.99 1.13
N VAL A 65 -0.57 5.62 -0.12
CA VAL A 65 -1.58 5.10 -1.04
C VAL A 65 -1.15 3.75 -1.59
N GLU A 66 -2.11 2.85 -1.75
CA GLU A 66 -1.95 1.62 -2.52
C GLU A 66 -2.38 1.87 -3.96
N MET A 67 -1.56 1.43 -4.92
CA MET A 67 -1.81 1.52 -6.36
C MET A 67 -2.47 0.24 -6.86
N LEU A 68 -3.65 0.39 -7.44
CA LEU A 68 -4.55 -0.72 -7.79
C LEU A 68 -4.85 -0.71 -9.29
N VAL A 69 -4.82 -1.90 -9.90
CA VAL A 69 -5.14 -2.06 -11.32
C VAL A 69 -6.66 -2.06 -11.55
N ARG A 70 -7.10 -1.40 -12.63
CA ARG A 70 -8.49 -1.44 -13.14
C ARG A 70 -8.46 -1.62 -14.66
N GLY A 71 -9.40 -2.37 -15.20
CA GLY A 71 -9.40 -2.71 -16.62
C GLY A 71 -9.73 -1.52 -17.50
N THR A 72 -9.27 -1.56 -18.75
CA THR A 72 -9.58 -0.55 -19.78
C THR A 72 -10.04 -1.21 -21.07
N GLY A 73 -10.77 -0.47 -21.91
CA GLY A 73 -11.31 -0.99 -23.17
C GLY A 73 -12.13 -2.28 -22.96
N LYS A 74 -11.80 -3.34 -23.68
CA LYS A 74 -12.44 -4.67 -23.55
C LYS A 74 -12.29 -5.29 -22.15
N ALA A 75 -11.29 -4.88 -21.37
CA ALA A 75 -11.06 -5.37 -20.02
C ALA A 75 -11.80 -4.56 -18.94
N ALA A 76 -12.51 -3.48 -19.29
CA ALA A 76 -13.13 -2.57 -18.31
C ALA A 76 -14.17 -3.25 -17.38
N SER A 77 -14.82 -4.32 -17.85
CA SER A 77 -15.78 -5.10 -17.08
C SER A 77 -15.16 -6.23 -16.24
N LEU A 78 -13.86 -6.51 -16.42
CA LEU A 78 -13.17 -7.54 -15.65
C LEU A 78 -12.97 -7.10 -14.20
N SER A 79 -13.09 -8.05 -13.28
CA SER A 79 -12.72 -7.81 -11.89
C SER A 79 -11.22 -7.50 -11.78
N PRO A 80 -10.77 -6.72 -10.78
CA PRO A 80 -9.35 -6.51 -10.53
C PRO A 80 -8.56 -7.81 -10.46
N MET A 81 -9.12 -8.82 -9.79
CA MET A 81 -8.52 -10.15 -9.66
C MET A 81 -8.38 -10.86 -11.01
N ASP A 82 -9.38 -10.77 -11.89
CA ASP A 82 -9.30 -11.38 -13.24
C ASP A 82 -8.25 -10.70 -14.13
N ILE A 83 -8.08 -9.38 -14.01
CA ILE A 83 -7.05 -8.64 -14.74
C ILE A 83 -5.67 -9.12 -14.31
N VAL A 84 -5.44 -9.20 -13.00
CA VAL A 84 -4.17 -9.64 -12.45
C VAL A 84 -3.87 -11.09 -12.83
N ARG A 85 -4.85 -12.00 -12.66
CA ARG A 85 -4.72 -13.41 -13.06
C ARG A 85 -4.34 -13.55 -14.53
N ARG A 86 -5.10 -12.92 -15.43
CA ARG A 86 -4.82 -12.98 -16.88
C ARG A 86 -3.48 -12.35 -17.24
N GLY A 87 -3.10 -11.26 -16.57
CA GLY A 87 -1.79 -10.64 -16.74
C GLY A 87 -0.65 -11.60 -16.41
N TYR A 88 -0.77 -12.31 -15.29
CA TYR A 88 0.20 -13.32 -14.87
C TYR A 88 0.24 -14.54 -15.78
N ASP A 89 -0.93 -15.08 -16.16
CA ASP A 89 -1.02 -16.22 -17.09
C ASP A 89 -0.36 -15.90 -18.44
N HIS A 90 -0.44 -14.63 -18.89
CA HIS A 90 0.13 -14.22 -20.16
C HIS A 90 1.63 -13.89 -20.10
N SER A 91 2.09 -13.22 -19.03
CA SER A 91 3.40 -12.55 -19.06
C SER A 91 4.19 -12.54 -17.74
N GLY A 92 3.63 -13.10 -16.66
CA GLY A 92 4.33 -13.28 -15.40
C GLY A 92 5.07 -12.02 -14.90
N LEU A 93 6.41 -12.08 -14.86
CA LEU A 93 7.28 -10.97 -14.45
C LEU A 93 7.02 -9.67 -15.25
N ASP A 94 6.81 -9.77 -16.56
CA ASP A 94 6.61 -8.59 -17.41
C ASP A 94 5.33 -7.85 -17.04
N PHE A 95 4.30 -8.56 -16.55
CA PHE A 95 3.11 -7.92 -15.99
C PHE A 95 3.45 -7.12 -14.72
N ASP A 96 4.17 -7.70 -13.76
CA ASP A 96 4.57 -6.98 -12.53
C ASP A 96 5.42 -5.74 -12.87
N LEU A 97 6.35 -5.84 -13.83
CA LEU A 97 7.16 -4.71 -14.27
C LEU A 97 6.32 -3.61 -14.95
N LYS A 98 5.31 -3.98 -15.74
CA LYS A 98 4.37 -3.02 -16.35
C LYS A 98 3.51 -2.33 -15.29
N VAL A 99 3.00 -3.06 -14.30
CA VAL A 99 2.23 -2.50 -13.19
C VAL A 99 3.09 -1.56 -12.37
N LEU A 100 4.31 -1.95 -12.01
CA LEU A 100 5.28 -1.10 -11.31
C LEU A 100 5.57 0.18 -12.09
N ASP A 101 5.86 0.08 -13.38
CA ASP A 101 6.18 1.27 -14.17
C ASP A 101 4.98 2.23 -14.29
N ALA A 102 3.77 1.69 -14.46
CA ALA A 102 2.54 2.47 -14.51
C ALA A 102 2.23 3.14 -13.15
N ALA A 103 2.39 2.41 -12.04
CA ALA A 103 2.20 2.92 -10.69
C ALA A 103 3.19 4.06 -10.38
N LEU A 104 4.48 3.85 -10.67
CA LEU A 104 5.52 4.86 -10.47
C LEU A 104 5.36 6.06 -11.43
N ALA A 105 4.81 5.86 -12.63
CA ALA A 105 4.44 6.97 -13.51
C ALA A 105 3.32 7.82 -12.91
N ALA A 106 2.26 7.18 -12.42
CA ALA A 106 1.10 7.85 -11.86
C ALA A 106 1.43 8.56 -10.53
N ALA A 107 2.39 8.02 -9.77
CA ALA A 107 2.88 8.62 -8.53
C ALA A 107 3.52 10.02 -8.70
N ALA A 108 3.84 10.46 -9.92
CA ALA A 108 4.29 11.82 -10.18
C ALA A 108 3.25 12.90 -9.81
N ALA A 109 1.97 12.53 -9.71
CA ALA A 109 0.89 13.41 -9.26
C ALA A 109 0.78 13.54 -7.72
N LEU A 110 1.50 12.68 -6.98
CA LEU A 110 1.45 12.64 -5.51
C LEU A 110 2.48 13.57 -4.88
N HIS A 111 2.24 13.95 -3.62
CA HIS A 111 3.23 14.65 -2.81
C HIS A 111 4.55 13.86 -2.75
N PRO A 112 5.74 14.52 -2.79
CA PRO A 112 7.04 13.86 -2.81
C PRO A 112 7.33 12.93 -1.62
N GLU A 113 6.65 13.12 -0.50
CA GLU A 113 6.80 12.26 0.69
C GLU A 113 5.79 11.12 0.74
N THR A 114 4.82 11.06 -0.19
CA THR A 114 3.79 10.02 -0.18
C THR A 114 4.41 8.67 -0.50
N ARG A 115 4.16 7.68 0.36
CA ARG A 115 4.46 6.25 0.15
C ARG A 115 3.53 5.67 -0.91
N ILE A 116 4.10 4.80 -1.74
CA ILE A 116 3.46 4.19 -2.90
C ILE A 116 3.50 2.68 -2.69
N GLY A 117 2.35 2.09 -2.36
CA GLY A 117 2.13 0.65 -2.32
C GLY A 117 1.89 0.09 -3.71
N VAL A 118 2.58 -0.98 -4.08
CA VAL A 118 2.35 -1.68 -5.35
C VAL A 118 2.38 -3.19 -5.11
N ASN A 119 1.30 -3.85 -5.50
CA ASN A 119 1.15 -5.30 -5.46
C ASN A 119 2.07 -5.99 -6.48
N ILE A 120 2.83 -6.99 -6.02
CA ILE A 120 3.67 -7.84 -6.86
C ILE A 120 3.61 -9.29 -6.39
N ARG A 121 3.89 -10.25 -7.29
CA ARG A 121 4.07 -11.63 -6.86
C ARG A 121 5.43 -11.84 -6.19
N PRO A 122 5.48 -12.63 -5.11
CA PRO A 122 6.75 -13.00 -4.47
C PRO A 122 7.75 -13.68 -5.40
N CYS A 123 7.30 -14.50 -6.35
CA CYS A 123 8.20 -15.19 -7.29
C CYS A 123 8.97 -14.21 -8.19
N SER A 124 8.39 -13.05 -8.51
CA SER A 124 9.04 -12.01 -9.31
C SER A 124 10.30 -11.44 -8.63
N LEU A 125 10.39 -11.51 -7.30
CA LEU A 125 11.60 -11.10 -6.57
C LEU A 125 12.84 -11.93 -6.91
N ASN A 126 12.63 -13.20 -7.28
CA ASN A 126 13.70 -14.15 -7.60
C ASN A 126 14.06 -14.17 -9.09
N GLU A 127 13.20 -13.58 -9.93
CA GLU A 127 13.42 -13.56 -11.36
C GLU A 127 14.66 -12.70 -11.73
N PRO A 128 15.57 -13.23 -12.57
CA PRO A 128 16.74 -12.48 -13.01
C PRO A 128 16.35 -11.13 -13.64
N GLY A 129 16.86 -10.05 -13.04
CA GLY A 129 16.69 -8.71 -13.57
C GLY A 129 15.54 -7.90 -12.97
N PHE A 130 14.65 -8.49 -12.14
CA PHE A 130 13.60 -7.72 -11.46
C PHE A 130 14.17 -6.54 -10.66
N ILE A 131 15.11 -6.81 -9.75
CA ILE A 131 15.74 -5.76 -8.90
C ILE A 131 16.44 -4.71 -9.76
N ARG A 132 17.10 -5.12 -10.84
CA ARG A 132 17.79 -4.20 -11.76
C ARG A 132 16.80 -3.29 -12.49
N ALA A 133 15.71 -3.86 -12.99
CA ALA A 133 14.64 -3.13 -13.66
C ALA A 133 13.95 -2.16 -12.70
N LEU A 134 13.62 -2.61 -11.48
CA LEU A 134 13.05 -1.77 -10.44
C LEU A 134 13.95 -0.57 -10.11
N HIS A 135 15.24 -0.82 -9.87
CA HIS A 135 16.20 0.25 -9.60
C HIS A 135 16.27 1.25 -10.77
N ALA A 136 16.32 0.77 -12.01
CA ALA A 136 16.32 1.64 -13.19
C ALA A 136 15.04 2.49 -13.29
N MET A 137 13.87 1.92 -12.98
CA MET A 137 12.60 2.66 -12.95
C MET A 137 12.61 3.77 -11.89
N LEU A 138 13.05 3.46 -10.66
CA LEU A 138 13.15 4.43 -9.57
C LEU A 138 14.09 5.59 -9.92
N VAL A 139 15.27 5.28 -10.46
CA VAL A 139 16.26 6.29 -10.90
C VAL A 139 15.69 7.16 -12.02
N ARG A 140 15.14 6.54 -13.07
CA ARG A 140 14.56 7.25 -14.23
C ARG A 140 13.46 8.22 -13.82
N ARG A 141 12.65 7.85 -12.83
CA ARG A 141 11.51 8.64 -12.34
C ARG A 141 11.85 9.54 -11.15
N ARG A 142 13.08 9.52 -10.66
CA ARG A 142 13.56 10.28 -9.49
C ARG A 142 12.71 10.03 -8.23
N ILE A 143 12.29 8.78 -8.04
CA ILE A 143 11.53 8.35 -6.85
C ILE A 143 12.53 7.82 -5.84
N ALA A 144 12.54 8.41 -4.64
CA ALA A 144 13.33 7.89 -3.53
C ALA A 144 12.86 6.45 -3.20
N PRO A 145 13.77 5.46 -3.14
CA PRO A 145 13.39 4.07 -2.90
C PRO A 145 12.58 3.86 -1.61
N GLY A 146 12.88 4.63 -0.56
CA GLY A 146 12.14 4.66 0.72
C GLY A 146 10.70 5.15 0.64
N ARG A 147 10.20 5.48 -0.54
CA ARG A 147 8.77 5.73 -0.78
C ARG A 147 8.03 4.51 -1.29
N LEU A 148 8.73 3.56 -1.92
CA LEU A 148 8.09 2.40 -2.51
C LEU A 148 7.89 1.33 -1.44
N VAL A 149 6.65 0.87 -1.31
CA VAL A 149 6.27 -0.34 -0.59
C VAL A 149 5.89 -1.38 -1.62
N LEU A 150 6.62 -2.50 -1.67
CA LEU A 150 6.21 -3.66 -2.44
C LEU A 150 5.30 -4.52 -1.58
N GLU A 151 4.07 -4.70 -2.02
CA GLU A 151 3.04 -5.49 -1.33
C GLU A 151 3.04 -6.90 -1.95
N LEU A 152 3.44 -7.88 -1.15
CA LEU A 152 3.61 -9.25 -1.61
C LEU A 152 2.28 -9.99 -1.50
N VAL A 153 1.65 -10.25 -2.64
CA VAL A 153 0.31 -10.84 -2.76
C VAL A 153 0.32 -12.31 -3.18
N GLU A 154 -0.60 -13.10 -2.63
CA GLU A 154 -0.80 -14.52 -2.95
C GLU A 154 -1.90 -14.71 -4.00
N PHE A 155 -1.56 -15.24 -5.18
CA PHE A 155 -2.55 -15.68 -6.19
C PHE A 155 -2.64 -17.20 -6.37
N HIS A 156 -1.64 -17.98 -5.90
CA HIS A 156 -1.53 -19.42 -6.20
C HIS A 156 -1.02 -20.27 -5.03
N GLY A 157 -1.02 -19.75 -3.79
CA GLY A 157 -0.63 -20.49 -2.58
C GLY A 157 0.38 -19.75 -1.70
N PRO A 158 0.72 -20.33 -0.53
CA PRO A 158 1.45 -19.67 0.54
C PRO A 158 2.80 -19.12 0.07
N VAL A 159 3.09 -17.86 0.40
CA VAL A 159 4.36 -17.24 0.08
C VAL A 159 5.48 -17.98 0.80
N ARG A 160 6.42 -18.55 0.05
CA ARG A 160 7.68 -19.08 0.59
C ARG A 160 8.76 -18.02 0.48
N LEU A 161 8.74 -17.03 1.37
CA LEU A 161 9.73 -15.95 1.35
C LEU A 161 11.15 -16.40 1.65
N GLU A 162 11.31 -17.60 2.21
CA GLU A 162 12.58 -18.31 2.31
C GLU A 162 13.40 -18.25 1.01
N MET A 163 12.74 -18.50 -0.12
CA MET A 163 13.39 -18.49 -1.43
C MET A 163 13.74 -17.06 -1.90
N ALA A 164 13.05 -16.05 -1.36
CA ALA A 164 13.23 -14.63 -1.69
C ALA A 164 14.13 -13.86 -0.71
N ARG A 165 14.66 -14.49 0.34
CA ARG A 165 15.49 -13.81 1.36
C ARG A 165 16.63 -12.97 0.78
N HIS A 166 17.34 -13.50 -0.21
CA HIS A 166 18.43 -12.77 -0.85
C HIS A 166 17.92 -11.50 -1.55
N ALA A 167 16.79 -11.59 -2.25
CA ALA A 167 16.15 -10.46 -2.90
C ALA A 167 15.64 -9.44 -1.87
N LEU A 168 14.98 -9.89 -0.80
CA LEU A 168 14.51 -9.02 0.30
C LEU A 168 15.66 -8.26 0.96
N ARG A 169 16.79 -8.91 1.24
CA ARG A 169 17.99 -8.24 1.77
C ARG A 169 18.55 -7.19 0.82
N ARG A 170 18.50 -7.43 -0.48
CA ARG A 170 18.90 -6.45 -1.51
C ARG A 170 17.95 -5.25 -1.54
N LEU A 171 16.65 -5.49 -1.53
CA LEU A 171 15.62 -4.44 -1.49
C LEU A 171 15.74 -3.58 -0.24
N ARG A 172 15.97 -4.20 0.92
CA ARG A 172 16.26 -3.50 2.17
C ARG A 172 17.48 -2.59 2.07
N ARG A 173 18.59 -3.06 1.48
CA ARG A 173 19.78 -2.22 1.23
C ARG A 173 19.50 -1.07 0.28
N MET A 174 18.57 -1.25 -0.67
CA MET A 174 18.06 -0.19 -1.52
C MET A 174 17.06 0.73 -0.81
N GLN A 175 16.67 0.43 0.44
CA GLN A 175 15.63 1.12 1.21
C GLN A 175 14.21 0.97 0.64
N VAL A 176 13.97 0.00 -0.25
CA VAL A 176 12.61 -0.37 -0.65
C VAL A 176 11.94 -1.11 0.50
N MET A 177 10.73 -0.69 0.87
CA MET A 177 9.96 -1.31 1.96
C MET A 177 9.15 -2.50 1.45
N ILE A 178 8.88 -3.45 2.33
CA ILE A 178 8.13 -4.67 2.04
C ILE A 178 6.90 -4.75 2.94
N ALA A 179 5.74 -5.00 2.34
CA ALA A 179 4.53 -5.38 3.03
C ALA A 179 4.14 -6.82 2.68
N LEU A 180 3.69 -7.58 3.68
CA LEU A 180 2.98 -8.84 3.43
C LEU A 180 1.49 -8.54 3.34
N ASP A 181 0.89 -8.87 2.20
CA ASP A 181 -0.55 -8.79 2.02
C ASP A 181 -1.24 -10.09 2.49
N ASP A 182 -2.50 -10.01 2.90
CA ASP A 182 -3.32 -11.15 3.33
C ASP A 182 -2.67 -12.06 4.40
N PHE A 183 -2.15 -11.48 5.49
CA PHE A 183 -1.62 -12.28 6.59
C PHE A 183 -2.73 -13.13 7.25
N GLY A 184 -2.73 -14.44 6.97
CA GLY A 184 -3.79 -15.37 7.32
C GLY A 184 -3.30 -16.80 7.62
N PRO A 185 -4.18 -17.81 7.66
CA PRO A 185 -3.91 -19.15 8.21
C PRO A 185 -2.92 -20.02 7.40
N GLY A 186 -2.20 -19.44 6.44
CA GLY A 186 -1.15 -20.08 5.66
C GLY A 186 0.19 -20.19 6.41
N HIS A 187 1.30 -20.14 5.66
CA HIS A 187 2.64 -20.14 6.27
C HIS A 187 2.94 -18.73 6.80
N PRO A 188 3.02 -18.53 8.12
CA PRO A 188 2.98 -17.19 8.71
C PRO A 188 4.24 -16.34 8.47
N ASN A 189 5.19 -16.79 7.64
CA ASN A 189 6.42 -16.06 7.29
C ASN A 189 7.13 -15.45 8.53
N LEU A 190 7.02 -16.14 9.69
CA LEU A 190 7.48 -15.64 10.99
C LEU A 190 9.00 -15.46 11.01
N ASP A 191 9.68 -16.28 10.24
CA ASP A 191 11.11 -16.30 10.02
C ASP A 191 11.63 -15.01 9.36
N VAL A 192 10.96 -14.49 8.31
CA VAL A 192 11.32 -13.20 7.69
C VAL A 192 10.91 -12.00 8.54
N LEU A 193 9.82 -12.13 9.33
CA LEU A 193 9.45 -11.13 10.34
C LEU A 193 10.52 -11.05 11.43
N ALA A 194 10.99 -12.21 11.93
CA ALA A 194 12.04 -12.28 12.95
C ALA A 194 13.40 -11.77 12.45
N GLU A 195 13.74 -11.97 11.17
CA GLU A 195 14.91 -11.36 10.55
C GLU A 195 14.74 -9.86 10.25
N GLY A 196 13.54 -9.32 10.48
CA GLY A 196 13.19 -7.94 10.21
C GLY A 196 13.21 -7.58 8.73
N LEU A 197 13.00 -8.53 7.81
CA LEU A 197 13.03 -8.28 6.35
C LEU A 197 11.72 -7.70 5.79
N VAL A 198 10.72 -7.55 6.65
CA VAL A 198 9.39 -7.04 6.34
C VAL A 198 9.14 -5.81 7.20
N ASP A 199 8.58 -4.77 6.61
CA ASP A 199 8.28 -3.51 7.29
C ASP A 199 6.80 -3.44 7.71
N PHE A 200 5.92 -4.02 6.90
CA PHE A 200 4.48 -3.99 7.11
C PHE A 200 3.81 -5.36 7.00
N VAL A 201 2.76 -5.57 7.78
CA VAL A 201 1.85 -6.72 7.65
C VAL A 201 0.43 -6.18 7.52
N LYS A 202 -0.24 -6.51 6.42
CA LYS A 202 -1.62 -6.15 6.17
C LYS A 202 -2.54 -7.26 6.69
N LEU A 203 -3.52 -6.86 7.49
CA LEU A 203 -4.50 -7.74 8.12
C LEU A 203 -5.77 -7.70 7.27
N ASP A 204 -6.09 -8.82 6.61
CA ASP A 204 -7.27 -8.93 5.77
C ASP A 204 -8.57 -8.66 6.54
N ARG A 205 -9.59 -8.23 5.80
CA ARG A 205 -10.94 -7.95 6.25
C ARG A 205 -11.56 -9.09 7.07
N SER A 206 -11.22 -10.35 6.80
CA SER A 206 -11.73 -11.49 7.58
C SER A 206 -11.33 -11.42 9.06
N LEU A 207 -10.08 -11.03 9.36
CA LEU A 207 -9.60 -10.84 10.72
C LEU A 207 -10.23 -9.63 11.40
N VAL A 208 -10.49 -8.56 10.64
CA VAL A 208 -11.16 -7.35 11.14
C VAL A 208 -12.63 -7.62 11.48
N ARG A 209 -13.36 -8.34 10.62
CA ARG A 209 -14.78 -8.69 10.86
C ARG A 209 -14.95 -9.53 12.12
N ALA A 210 -14.00 -10.42 12.40
CA ALA A 210 -14.11 -11.34 13.51
C ALA A 210 -13.91 -10.72 14.90
N LEU A 211 -13.48 -9.45 14.98
CA LEU A 211 -13.39 -8.68 16.22
C LEU A 211 -14.70 -8.66 17.01
N ASP A 212 -15.83 -8.59 16.30
CA ASP A 212 -17.16 -8.48 16.89
C ASP A 212 -17.83 -9.86 17.11
N GLU A 213 -17.31 -10.91 16.49
CA GLU A 213 -17.99 -12.20 16.35
C GLU A 213 -17.42 -13.31 17.26
N SER A 214 -16.14 -13.22 17.69
CA SER A 214 -15.51 -14.31 18.44
C SER A 214 -14.38 -13.87 19.39
N PRO A 215 -14.47 -14.20 20.70
CA PRO A 215 -13.35 -14.00 21.64
C PRO A 215 -12.07 -14.72 21.21
N ARG A 216 -12.19 -15.86 20.51
CA ARG A 216 -11.03 -16.60 20.00
C ARG A 216 -10.30 -15.82 18.92
N GLN A 217 -11.04 -15.23 17.97
CA GLN A 217 -10.43 -14.43 16.89
C GLN A 217 -9.82 -13.13 17.44
N SER A 218 -10.46 -12.51 18.43
CA SER A 218 -9.87 -11.38 19.16
C SER A 218 -8.52 -11.75 19.81
N GLY A 219 -8.42 -12.94 20.42
CA GLY A 219 -7.17 -13.44 20.98
C GLY A 219 -6.08 -13.68 19.92
N VAL A 220 -6.44 -14.18 18.73
CA VAL A 220 -5.50 -14.32 17.59
C VAL A 220 -4.94 -12.96 17.19
N LEU A 221 -5.80 -11.96 17.03
CA LEU A 221 -5.37 -10.61 16.66
C LEU A 221 -4.46 -9.97 17.70
N GLN A 222 -4.74 -10.15 19.01
CA GLN A 222 -3.85 -9.70 20.07
C GLN A 222 -2.46 -10.36 19.98
N GLY A 223 -2.41 -11.65 19.64
CA GLY A 223 -1.15 -12.36 19.38
C GLY A 223 -0.38 -11.76 18.20
N ILE A 224 -1.08 -11.40 17.12
CA ILE A 224 -0.47 -10.75 15.95
C ILE A 224 0.09 -9.36 16.32
N VAL A 225 -0.66 -8.58 17.10
CA VAL A 225 -0.19 -7.28 17.62
C VAL A 225 1.09 -7.44 18.45
N ALA A 226 1.12 -8.43 19.35
CA ALA A 226 2.31 -8.70 20.17
C ALA A 226 3.52 -9.13 19.32
N LEU A 227 3.30 -9.99 18.31
CA LEU A 227 4.33 -10.40 17.36
C LEU A 227 4.89 -9.21 16.57
N ALA A 228 4.01 -8.35 16.05
CA ALA A 228 4.40 -7.17 15.29
C ALA A 228 5.26 -6.22 16.16
N ALA A 229 4.83 -5.97 17.41
CA ALA A 229 5.60 -5.19 18.36
C ALA A 229 6.98 -5.81 18.66
N GLY A 230 7.06 -7.13 18.85
CA GLY A 230 8.31 -7.84 19.13
C GLY A 230 9.29 -7.89 17.94
N THR A 231 8.78 -7.80 16.71
CA THR A 231 9.60 -7.82 15.48
C THR A 231 9.86 -6.43 14.90
N GLY A 232 9.24 -5.38 15.45
CA GLY A 232 9.31 -4.03 14.90
C GLY A 232 8.51 -3.85 13.60
N THR A 233 7.59 -4.78 13.30
CA THR A 233 6.73 -4.73 12.11
C THR A 233 5.53 -3.82 12.35
N THR A 234 5.15 -3.02 11.36
CA THR A 234 3.96 -2.16 11.43
C THR A 234 2.73 -2.88 10.88
N LEU A 235 1.62 -2.86 11.62
CA LEU A 235 0.36 -3.45 11.16
C LEU A 235 -0.49 -2.45 10.38
N VAL A 236 -1.13 -2.93 9.31
CA VAL A 236 -2.15 -2.23 8.53
C VAL A 236 -3.44 -3.05 8.56
N ALA A 237 -4.55 -2.50 9.03
CA ALA A 237 -5.83 -3.21 9.01
C ALA A 237 -6.67 -2.85 7.79
N GLU A 238 -7.18 -3.85 7.07
CA GLU A 238 -7.93 -3.66 5.84
C GLU A 238 -9.44 -3.90 5.98
N GLY A 239 -10.19 -3.35 5.03
CA GLY A 239 -11.63 -3.55 4.94
C GLY A 239 -12.42 -2.85 6.03
N ILE A 240 -11.92 -1.73 6.55
CA ILE A 240 -12.63 -0.94 7.57
C ILE A 240 -13.85 -0.26 6.95
N GLU A 241 -15.03 -0.60 7.43
CA GLU A 241 -16.31 -0.08 6.93
C GLU A 241 -17.12 0.64 8.00
N THR A 242 -16.89 0.36 9.29
CA THR A 242 -17.67 0.96 10.38
C THR A 242 -16.79 1.70 11.39
N PRO A 243 -17.31 2.77 12.03
CA PRO A 243 -16.61 3.43 13.14
C PRO A 243 -16.28 2.48 14.30
N ALA A 244 -17.11 1.48 14.54
CA ALA A 244 -16.89 0.49 15.60
C ALA A 244 -15.62 -0.36 15.34
N GLN A 245 -15.40 -0.80 14.11
CA GLN A 245 -14.17 -1.51 13.70
C GLN A 245 -12.94 -0.64 13.90
N LEU A 246 -13.00 0.61 13.45
CA LEU A 246 -11.92 1.60 13.63
C LEU A 246 -11.57 1.77 15.11
N ASP A 247 -12.58 1.97 15.96
CA ASP A 247 -12.38 2.15 17.39
C ASP A 247 -11.80 0.90 18.08
N ALA A 248 -12.25 -0.28 17.67
CA ALA A 248 -11.73 -1.55 18.21
C ALA A 248 -10.25 -1.75 17.85
N LEU A 249 -9.87 -1.60 16.58
CA LEU A 249 -8.50 -1.75 16.13
C LEU A 249 -7.57 -0.69 16.73
N ARG A 250 -8.05 0.55 16.89
CA ARG A 250 -7.30 1.61 17.55
C ARG A 250 -6.99 1.27 19.01
N ARG A 251 -7.95 0.68 19.75
CA ARG A 251 -7.71 0.22 21.13
C ARG A 251 -6.68 -0.91 21.21
N LEU A 252 -6.51 -1.68 20.15
CA LEU A 252 -5.47 -2.70 20.02
C LEU A 252 -4.11 -2.12 19.60
N GLY A 253 -4.01 -0.81 19.38
CA GLY A 253 -2.75 -0.15 19.01
C GLY A 253 -2.41 -0.23 17.51
N ILE A 254 -3.36 -0.64 16.65
CA ILE A 254 -3.14 -0.66 15.21
C ILE A 254 -3.33 0.76 14.67
N GLU A 255 -2.25 1.34 14.13
CA GLU A 255 -2.23 2.75 13.71
C GLU A 255 -2.62 2.97 12.26
N TRP A 256 -2.36 2.01 11.37
CA TRP A 256 -2.61 2.16 9.93
C TRP A 256 -3.84 1.36 9.52
N MET A 257 -4.71 1.98 8.73
CA MET A 257 -6.00 1.41 8.35
C MET A 257 -6.39 1.79 6.93
N GLN A 258 -7.03 0.86 6.23
CA GLN A 258 -7.56 1.04 4.88
C GLN A 258 -8.98 0.48 4.80
N GLY A 259 -9.87 1.17 4.09
CA GLY A 259 -11.24 0.70 3.93
C GLY A 259 -12.19 1.78 3.44
N PHE A 260 -13.42 1.37 3.12
CA PHE A 260 -14.43 2.27 2.56
C PHE A 260 -14.91 3.34 3.54
N LEU A 261 -14.65 3.16 4.84
CA LEU A 261 -14.83 4.22 5.83
C LEU A 261 -13.97 5.46 5.53
N PHE A 262 -12.78 5.26 4.95
CA PHE A 262 -11.82 6.34 4.62
C PHE A 262 -11.92 6.79 3.16
N GLY A 263 -12.32 5.90 2.27
CA GLY A 263 -12.47 6.17 0.84
C GLY A 263 -12.41 4.90 0.01
N ARG A 264 -13.08 4.92 -1.14
CA ARG A 264 -12.99 3.86 -2.14
C ARG A 264 -11.77 4.08 -3.04
N PRO A 265 -11.26 3.03 -3.71
CA PRO A 265 -10.28 3.20 -4.78
C PRO A 265 -10.81 4.14 -5.87
N ASP A 266 -10.02 5.16 -6.23
CA ASP A 266 -10.42 6.18 -7.21
C ASP A 266 -9.21 6.66 -8.03
N ALA A 267 -9.47 7.38 -9.11
CA ALA A 267 -8.44 7.93 -9.98
C ALA A 267 -7.50 8.89 -9.22
N LEU A 268 -6.22 8.90 -9.62
CA LEU A 268 -5.24 9.87 -9.14
C LEU A 268 -5.56 11.25 -9.73
N THR A 269 -6.34 12.05 -9.02
CA THR A 269 -6.53 13.46 -9.37
C THR A 269 -5.43 14.29 -8.73
N ARG A 270 -4.64 14.96 -9.57
CA ARG A 270 -3.62 15.92 -9.12
C ARG A 270 -4.32 17.02 -8.33
N ARG A 271 -3.88 17.28 -7.09
CA ARG A 271 -4.29 18.49 -6.37
C ARG A 271 -3.89 19.72 -7.20
N PRO A 272 -4.79 20.67 -7.50
CA PRO A 272 -4.35 21.96 -8.01
C PRO A 272 -3.41 22.55 -6.97
N SER A 273 -2.19 22.90 -7.37
CA SER A 273 -1.22 23.58 -6.51
C SER A 273 -1.96 24.72 -5.81
N THR A 274 -2.22 24.59 -4.51
CA THR A 274 -2.73 25.70 -3.73
C THR A 274 -1.59 26.69 -3.68
N GLY A 275 -1.59 27.64 -4.62
CA GLY A 275 -0.82 28.86 -4.47
C GLY A 275 -1.31 29.53 -3.19
N GLY A 276 -0.44 29.59 -2.19
CA GLY A 276 -0.75 30.12 -0.89
C GLY A 276 0.51 30.33 -0.06
N ASP A 277 0.85 31.60 0.06
CA ASP A 277 1.61 32.23 1.15
C ASP A 277 3.14 32.15 1.14
N ALA A 278 3.71 33.05 0.33
CA ALA A 278 4.95 33.72 0.66
C ALA A 278 4.79 34.60 1.93
N SER A 279 4.85 33.99 3.11
CA SER A 279 5.23 34.62 4.40
C SER A 279 5.24 33.51 5.44
N ASP A 280 6.38 32.96 5.84
CA ASP A 280 7.15 33.51 6.96
C ASP A 280 8.55 32.87 6.92
N SER A 281 9.54 33.71 6.62
CA SER A 281 10.95 33.33 6.62
C SER A 281 11.54 33.72 7.96
N ARG A 282 11.62 32.78 8.91
CA ARG A 282 12.65 32.82 9.97
C ARG A 282 13.22 31.44 10.28
N PRO A 283 14.55 31.30 10.36
CA PRO A 283 15.20 30.04 10.65
C PRO A 283 15.07 29.72 12.15
N ARG A 284 14.43 28.60 12.50
CA ARG A 284 14.55 28.03 13.85
C ARG A 284 15.83 27.19 13.89
N THR A 285 16.78 27.64 14.70
CA THR A 285 18.02 26.93 15.04
C THR A 285 17.69 25.55 15.61
N ALA A 286 18.19 24.50 14.95
CA ALA A 286 18.08 23.12 15.41
C ALA A 286 19.10 22.84 16.52
N GLY A 287 18.59 22.46 17.69
CA GLY A 287 19.37 21.81 18.75
C GLY A 287 19.77 20.41 18.32
N SER A 288 21.04 20.10 18.55
CA SER A 288 21.72 18.83 18.25
C SER A 288 21.05 17.62 18.91
N ALA A 289 20.71 16.60 18.10
CA ALA A 289 20.56 15.22 18.55
C ALA A 289 21.23 14.31 17.50
N ALA A 290 22.25 13.58 17.94
CA ALA A 290 23.15 12.79 17.11
C ALA A 290 22.45 11.59 16.45
N PHE A 291 22.35 11.61 15.12
CA PHE A 291 22.16 10.42 14.30
C PHE A 291 23.53 9.91 13.85
N GLY A 292 23.76 8.60 14.04
CA GLY A 292 24.99 7.90 13.68
C GLY A 292 25.37 8.10 12.21
N LYS A 293 26.68 8.16 11.96
CA LYS A 293 27.28 8.47 10.66
C LYS A 293 26.72 7.58 9.53
N PRO A 294 26.36 8.14 8.36
CA PRO A 294 25.98 7.35 7.19
C PRO A 294 27.18 6.58 6.64
N GLN A 295 26.97 5.33 6.26
CA GLN A 295 27.93 4.55 5.46
C GLN A 295 27.95 5.06 4.01
N PRO A 296 29.12 5.04 3.34
CA PRO A 296 29.26 5.55 1.98
C PRO A 296 28.47 4.70 0.96
N PRO A 297 27.99 5.30 -0.15
CA PRO A 297 27.26 4.58 -1.18
C PRO A 297 28.14 3.54 -1.90
N LEU A 298 27.54 2.40 -2.22
CA LEU A 298 28.18 1.30 -2.96
C LEU A 298 28.61 1.75 -4.36
N THR A 299 29.73 1.21 -4.82
CA THR A 299 30.31 1.55 -6.13
C THR A 299 29.71 0.71 -7.25
N ALA A 300 29.76 1.20 -8.49
CA ALA A 300 29.23 0.53 -9.69
C ALA A 300 29.78 -0.89 -9.93
N LYS A 301 30.85 -1.30 -9.22
CA LYS A 301 31.44 -2.64 -9.27
C LYS A 301 30.64 -3.68 -8.48
N GLU A 302 29.87 -3.25 -7.49
CA GLU A 302 29.13 -4.14 -6.56
C GLU A 302 27.72 -4.49 -7.06
N CYS A 303 27.24 -3.85 -8.14
CA CYS A 303 25.97 -4.17 -8.79
C CYS A 303 26.04 -5.30 -9.84
N LYS A 304 27.22 -5.91 -10.05
CA LYS A 304 27.48 -6.83 -11.18
C LYS A 304 27.78 -8.29 -10.80
N ALA A 305 27.50 -8.72 -9.57
CA ALA A 305 27.57 -10.14 -9.17
C ALA A 305 26.22 -10.62 -8.62
#